data_AF-A0A151X4N2-F1
#
_entry.id   AF-A0A151X4N2-F1
#
_cell.length_a   1.000
_cell.length_b   1.000
_cell.length_c   1.000
_cell.angle_alpha   90.00
_cell.angle_beta   90.00
_cell.angle_gamma   90.00
#
_symmetry.space_group_name_H-M   'P 1'
#
loop_
_entity.id
_entity.type
_entity.pdbx_description
1 polymer ?
#
loop_
_entity_poly.entity_id
_entity_poly.type
_entity_poly.pdbx_seq_one_letter_code
_entity_poly.pdbx_strand_id
1 'polypeptide(L)'
;MDCCIKGVTAIFMLIIWTQGAHGIIGYDCGSASANLTTLSLINVDECDIPLQPVNSSRVYVQLLQLNDFKSVNVIQCKIEIDRTIKKCGMFSHTMDVHNGQFSYITEVSREACQRMHTYGNFEIASTHIVVRSGVTCELSTTRCTDIEGDDTFWNPVPTDHCKFSDYGVLYNGYANKIFDASNELSQTAYSLTG
;
A
#
# COMPACT_ATOMS: atom_id res chain seq x y z
N MET A 1 57.58 5.94 -6.49
CA MET A 1 56.12 6.12 -6.69
C MET A 1 55.79 5.69 -8.11
N ASP A 2 55.24 4.47 -8.23
CA ASP A 2 55.07 3.75 -9.49
C ASP A 2 54.10 4.42 -10.47
N CYS A 3 54.43 4.28 -11.76
CA CYS A 3 53.68 4.85 -12.89
C CYS A 3 52.19 4.43 -12.89
N CYS A 4 51.89 3.23 -12.34
CA CYS A 4 50.54 2.70 -12.22
C CYS A 4 49.63 3.55 -11.32
N ILE A 5 50.19 4.14 -10.26
CA ILE A 5 49.43 4.97 -9.29
C ILE A 5 49.05 6.31 -9.93
N LYS A 6 49.93 6.87 -10.76
CA LYS A 6 49.67 8.15 -11.47
C LYS A 6 48.53 8.04 -12.48
N GLY A 7 48.44 6.92 -13.19
CA GLY A 7 47.35 6.66 -14.16
C GLY A 7 45.98 6.54 -13.49
N VAL A 8 45.90 5.83 -12.36
CA VAL A 8 44.64 5.67 -11.62
C VAL A 8 44.18 6.99 -10.96
N THR A 9 45.12 7.78 -10.42
CA THR A 9 44.79 9.11 -9.87
C THR A 9 44.31 10.09 -10.95
N ALA A 10 44.84 9.99 -12.18
CA ALA A 10 44.40 10.83 -13.29
C ALA A 10 42.96 10.51 -13.74
N ILE A 11 42.59 9.22 -13.75
CA ILE A 11 41.24 8.78 -14.11
C ILE A 11 40.22 9.18 -13.03
N PHE A 12 40.56 9.02 -11.75
CA PHE A 12 39.69 9.47 -10.65
C PHE A 12 39.47 10.99 -10.67
N MET A 13 40.51 11.78 -10.97
CA MET A 13 40.37 13.23 -11.15
C MET A 13 39.49 13.60 -12.35
N LEU A 14 39.47 12.79 -13.42
CA LEU A 14 38.63 13.02 -14.59
C LEU A 14 37.13 12.75 -14.32
N ILE A 15 36.81 11.73 -13.53
CA ILE A 15 35.42 11.34 -13.23
C ILE A 15 34.76 12.31 -12.23
N ILE A 16 35.55 12.93 -11.34
CA ILE A 16 35.04 13.91 -10.36
C ILE A 16 34.66 15.26 -11.03
N TRP A 17 35.05 15.48 -12.29
CA TRP A 17 34.78 16.73 -13.03
C TRP A 17 33.62 16.66 -14.04
N THR A 18 32.94 15.52 -14.19
CA THR A 18 31.71 15.48 -14.99
C THR A 18 30.53 15.92 -14.13
N GLN A 19 30.28 17.22 -14.06
CA GLN A 19 29.02 17.74 -13.52
C GLN A 19 27.87 17.25 -14.41
N GLY A 20 26.89 16.57 -13.80
CA GLY A 20 25.68 16.17 -14.50
C GLY A 20 24.99 17.39 -15.10
N ALA A 21 24.82 17.41 -16.41
CA ALA A 21 24.07 18.47 -17.07
C ALA A 21 22.58 18.30 -16.74
N HIS A 22 22.02 19.24 -15.98
CA HIS A 22 20.58 19.40 -15.84
C HIS A 22 20.18 20.57 -16.74
N GLY A 23 19.68 20.23 -17.94
CA GLY A 23 19.22 21.22 -18.91
C GLY A 23 17.72 21.44 -18.79
N ILE A 24 17.30 22.70 -18.77
CA ILE A 24 15.91 23.07 -18.99
C ILE A 24 15.68 23.01 -20.50
N ILE A 25 14.69 22.23 -20.95
CA ILE A 25 14.30 22.16 -22.36
C ILE A 25 13.40 23.37 -22.64
N GLY A 26 13.94 24.36 -23.35
CA GLY A 26 13.16 25.46 -23.91
C GLY A 26 12.65 25.08 -25.30
N TYR A 27 11.35 25.25 -25.53
CA TYR A 27 10.76 25.13 -26.86
C TYR A 27 10.71 26.51 -27.51
N ASP A 28 11.10 26.61 -28.78
CA ASP A 28 10.97 27.84 -29.56
C ASP A 28 9.52 28.04 -29.99
N CYS A 29 8.80 28.88 -29.23
CA CYS A 29 7.41 29.26 -29.51
C CYS A 29 7.27 30.26 -30.68
N GLY A 30 8.38 30.69 -31.30
CA GLY A 30 8.39 31.63 -32.43
C GLY A 30 8.29 30.98 -33.81
N SER A 31 8.27 29.65 -33.89
CA SER A 31 8.13 28.94 -35.18
C SER A 31 6.75 29.19 -35.80
N ALA A 32 6.74 29.50 -37.10
CA ALA A 32 5.51 29.63 -37.90
C ALA A 32 4.68 28.33 -37.99
N SER A 33 5.22 27.19 -37.53
CA SER A 33 4.54 25.89 -37.48
C SER A 33 4.07 25.47 -36.08
N ALA A 34 4.27 26.29 -35.05
CA ALA A 34 3.87 25.95 -33.68
C ALA A 34 2.42 26.40 -33.38
N ASN A 35 1.47 25.45 -33.29
CA ASN A 35 0.14 25.71 -32.75
C ASN A 35 0.18 25.68 -31.22
N LEU A 36 0.50 26.82 -30.60
CA LEU A 36 0.57 26.95 -29.15
C LEU A 36 -0.83 27.20 -28.57
N THR A 37 -1.34 26.25 -27.78
CA THR A 37 -2.54 26.45 -26.95
C THR A 37 -2.12 26.57 -25.50
N THR A 38 -2.27 27.75 -24.92
CA THR A 38 -2.01 28.00 -23.50
C THR A 38 -3.28 27.71 -22.69
N LEU A 39 -3.23 26.72 -21.82
CA LEU A 39 -4.33 26.41 -20.90
C LEU A 39 -3.97 26.99 -19.52
N SER A 40 -4.73 27.97 -19.05
CA SER A 40 -4.58 28.52 -17.70
C SER A 40 -5.32 27.64 -16.70
N LEU A 41 -4.63 27.16 -15.66
CA LEU A 41 -5.24 26.45 -14.54
C LEU A 41 -5.59 27.38 -13.36
N ILE A 42 -5.35 28.69 -13.51
CA ILE A 42 -5.47 29.66 -12.43
C ILE A 42 -6.89 30.22 -12.37
N ASN A 43 -7.54 30.39 -13.52
CA ASN A 43 -8.92 30.82 -13.64
C ASN A 43 -9.64 29.89 -14.63
N VAL A 44 -10.76 29.32 -14.19
CA VAL A 44 -11.72 28.67 -15.07
C VAL A 44 -12.76 29.72 -15.40
N ASP A 45 -12.78 30.20 -16.64
CA ASP A 45 -13.82 31.12 -17.11
C ASP A 45 -15.18 30.41 -17.13
N GLU A 46 -16.26 31.15 -16.84
CA GLU A 46 -17.62 30.63 -16.97
C GLU A 46 -17.86 30.27 -18.44
N CYS A 47 -18.06 28.98 -18.70
CA CYS A 47 -18.46 28.52 -20.02
C CYS A 47 -19.96 28.82 -20.19
N ASP A 48 -20.33 29.61 -21.20
CA ASP A 48 -21.71 29.73 -21.65
C ASP A 48 -22.14 28.42 -22.33
N ILE A 49 -22.47 27.41 -21.50
CA ILE A 49 -22.96 26.13 -22.00
C ILE A 49 -24.42 26.35 -22.43
N PRO A 50 -24.75 26.25 -23.73
CA PRO A 50 -26.10 26.44 -24.18
C PRO A 50 -27.02 25.40 -23.52
N LEU A 51 -28.12 25.86 -22.94
CA LEU A 51 -29.13 25.00 -22.36
C LEU A 51 -29.80 24.17 -23.47
N GLN A 52 -29.42 22.90 -23.59
CA GLN A 52 -30.12 21.96 -24.45
C GLN A 52 -31.34 21.37 -23.74
N PRO A 53 -32.45 21.16 -24.45
CA PRO A 53 -33.60 20.44 -23.92
C PRO A 53 -33.22 18.97 -23.72
N VAL A 54 -32.92 18.60 -22.47
CA VAL A 54 -32.59 17.23 -22.07
C VAL A 54 -33.80 16.56 -21.44
N ASN A 55 -33.94 15.26 -21.71
CA ASN A 55 -34.94 14.44 -21.04
C ASN A 55 -34.33 13.84 -19.77
N SER A 56 -35.13 13.69 -18.73
CA SER A 56 -34.71 13.02 -17.50
C SER A 56 -35.67 11.90 -17.12
N SER A 57 -35.12 10.78 -16.67
CA SER A 57 -35.88 9.66 -16.12
C SER A 57 -35.24 9.12 -14.85
N ARG A 58 -36.07 8.65 -13.92
CA ARG A 58 -35.60 8.07 -12.66
C ARG A 58 -35.28 6.59 -12.86
N VAL A 59 -34.04 6.20 -12.59
CA VAL A 59 -33.55 4.84 -12.79
C VAL A 59 -32.82 4.35 -11.56
N TYR A 60 -32.90 3.05 -11.29
CA TYR A 60 -32.12 2.43 -10.22
C TYR A 60 -30.71 2.15 -10.71
N VAL A 61 -29.69 2.65 -10.03
CA VAL A 61 -28.28 2.50 -10.42
C VAL A 61 -27.43 2.08 -9.23
N GLN A 62 -26.34 1.40 -9.55
CA GLN A 62 -25.29 1.05 -8.60
C GLN A 62 -23.96 1.60 -9.12
N LEU A 63 -23.26 2.40 -8.29
CA LEU A 63 -21.92 2.87 -8.59
C LEU A 63 -20.91 1.96 -7.91
N LEU A 64 -20.00 1.39 -8.70
CA LEU A 64 -19.02 0.41 -8.26
C LEU A 64 -17.60 0.99 -8.45
N GLN A 65 -16.74 0.81 -7.46
CA GLN A 65 -15.32 1.20 -7.52
C GLN A 65 -14.45 0.01 -7.17
N LEU A 66 -13.32 -0.16 -7.87
CA LEU A 66 -12.33 -1.17 -7.51
C LEU A 66 -11.92 -1.04 -6.03
N ASN A 67 -12.02 -2.15 -5.31
CA ASN A 67 -11.54 -2.29 -3.95
C ASN A 67 -10.01 -2.37 -3.97
N ASP A 68 -9.34 -1.42 -3.32
CA ASP A 68 -7.87 -1.42 -3.17
C ASP A 68 -7.38 -2.41 -2.10
N PHE A 69 -8.28 -3.11 -1.40
CA PHE A 69 -7.94 -3.98 -0.28
C PHE A 69 -7.50 -5.38 -0.74
N LYS A 70 -6.24 -5.50 -1.20
CA LYS A 70 -5.62 -6.80 -1.55
C LYS A 70 -5.17 -7.62 -0.34
N SER A 71 -4.86 -6.94 0.76
CA SER A 71 -4.33 -7.53 1.98
C SER A 71 -4.96 -6.90 3.21
N VAL A 72 -5.00 -7.67 4.30
CA VAL A 72 -5.45 -7.20 5.61
C VAL A 72 -4.35 -7.50 6.63
N ASN A 73 -4.10 -6.53 7.52
CA ASN A 73 -3.20 -6.75 8.64
C ASN A 73 -3.95 -7.53 9.72
N VAL A 74 -3.44 -8.70 10.05
CA VAL A 74 -3.97 -9.52 11.15
C VAL A 74 -3.08 -9.32 12.38
N ILE A 75 -3.71 -9.15 13.54
CA ILE A 75 -3.03 -9.12 14.83
C ILE A 75 -2.97 -10.56 15.34
N GLN A 76 -1.76 -11.10 15.47
CA GLN A 76 -1.53 -12.43 16.04
C GLN A 76 -1.08 -12.30 17.50
N CYS A 77 -1.90 -12.82 18.42
CA CYS A 77 -1.64 -12.73 19.87
C CYS A 77 -0.96 -13.97 20.46
N LYS A 78 -0.37 -14.79 19.59
CA LYS A 78 0.54 -15.87 19.97
C LYS A 78 1.96 -15.39 19.73
N ILE A 79 2.83 -15.62 20.71
CA ILE A 79 4.25 -15.27 20.62
C ILE A 79 5.10 -16.54 20.79
N GLU A 80 6.16 -16.64 20.00
CA GLU A 80 7.21 -17.64 20.19
C GLU A 80 8.27 -17.08 21.15
N ILE A 81 8.67 -17.89 22.14
CA ILE A 81 9.67 -17.52 23.14
C ILE A 81 10.84 -18.49 23.08
N ASP A 82 11.98 -18.00 22.59
CA ASP A 82 13.28 -18.68 22.68
C ASP A 82 13.97 -18.37 24.01
N ARG A 83 14.06 -19.36 24.88
CA ARG A 83 14.74 -19.25 26.18
C ARG A 83 16.04 -20.05 26.17
N THR A 84 17.15 -19.39 26.55
CA THR A 84 18.44 -20.04 26.79
C THR A 84 18.87 -19.87 28.25
N ILE A 85 18.98 -20.98 28.97
CA ILE A 85 19.45 -21.04 30.35
C ILE A 85 20.96 -21.31 30.34
N LYS A 86 21.72 -20.37 30.88
CA LYS A 86 23.16 -20.48 31.12
C LYS A 86 23.43 -20.51 32.62
N LYS A 87 24.47 -21.23 33.04
CA LYS A 87 24.97 -21.20 34.42
C LYS A 87 26.29 -20.43 34.48
N CYS A 88 26.51 -19.72 35.58
CA CYS A 88 27.78 -19.03 35.83
C CYS A 88 28.76 -19.98 36.52
N GLY A 89 29.97 -20.11 35.97
CA GLY A 89 31.09 -20.81 36.57
C GLY A 89 31.81 -19.95 37.62
N MET A 90 32.72 -20.58 38.36
CA MET A 90 33.44 -20.01 39.51
C MET A 90 34.26 -18.74 39.20
N PHE A 91 34.53 -18.45 37.92
CA PHE A 91 35.29 -17.28 37.46
C PHE A 91 34.51 -16.40 36.47
N SER A 92 33.19 -16.30 36.62
CA SER A 92 32.30 -15.52 35.73
C SER A 92 32.22 -16.02 34.28
N HIS A 93 32.62 -17.25 34.01
CA HIS A 93 32.38 -17.89 32.72
C HIS A 93 30.94 -18.36 32.61
N THR A 94 30.24 -18.02 31.53
CA THR A 94 28.93 -18.61 31.23
C THR A 94 29.13 -19.98 30.61
N MET A 95 28.47 -21.00 31.15
CA MET A 95 28.42 -22.35 30.60
C MET A 95 26.99 -22.68 30.21
N ASP A 96 26.81 -23.36 29.09
CA ASP A 96 25.50 -23.82 28.68
C ASP A 96 25.01 -24.94 29.61
N VAL A 97 23.72 -24.90 29.96
CA VAL A 97 23.07 -25.95 30.73
C VAL A 97 22.60 -27.03 29.75
N HIS A 98 22.75 -28.31 30.11
CA HIS A 98 22.19 -29.41 29.33
C HIS A 98 20.67 -29.27 29.27
N ASN A 99 20.07 -29.34 28.08
CA ASN A 99 18.68 -28.93 27.83
C ASN A 99 18.39 -27.52 28.38
N GLY A 100 19.32 -26.58 28.24
CA GLY A 100 19.11 -25.19 28.66
C GLY A 100 18.33 -24.37 27.64
N GLN A 101 18.19 -24.86 26.41
CA GLN A 101 17.50 -24.16 25.33
C GLN A 101 16.09 -24.72 25.14
N PHE A 102 15.09 -23.85 25.12
CA PHE A 102 13.68 -24.18 24.90
C PHE A 102 13.04 -23.11 24.02
N SER A 103 12.24 -23.54 23.03
CA SER A 103 11.29 -22.67 22.34
C SER A 103 9.88 -23.15 22.67
N TYR A 104 8.97 -22.22 22.93
CA TYR A 104 7.55 -22.52 23.11
C TYR A 104 6.70 -21.33 22.68
N ILE A 105 5.48 -21.65 22.23
CA ILE A 105 4.48 -20.68 21.83
C ILE A 105 3.52 -20.48 23.01
N THR A 106 3.21 -19.22 23.31
CA THR A 106 2.24 -18.86 24.36
C THR A 106 1.28 -17.80 23.88
N GLU A 107 0.04 -17.89 24.35
CA GLU A 107 -0.95 -16.84 24.21
C GLU A 107 -0.67 -15.71 25.21
N VAL A 108 -0.95 -14.48 24.81
CA VAL A 108 -0.89 -13.29 25.67
C VAL A 108 -2.28 -12.67 25.81
N SER A 109 -2.48 -11.82 26.83
CA SER A 109 -3.72 -11.06 26.95
C SER A 109 -3.92 -10.14 25.74
N ARG A 110 -5.19 -9.84 25.42
CA ARG A 110 -5.56 -8.96 24.31
C ARG A 110 -4.91 -7.59 24.43
N GLU A 111 -4.86 -7.04 25.64
CA GLU A 111 -4.30 -5.72 25.94
C GLU A 111 -2.77 -5.73 25.78
N ALA A 112 -2.11 -6.81 26.20
CA ALA A 112 -0.68 -6.99 25.98
C ALA A 112 -0.35 -7.12 24.49
N CYS A 113 -1.12 -7.91 23.76
CA CYS A 113 -1.01 -8.07 22.30
C CYS A 113 -1.18 -6.74 21.55
N GLN A 114 -2.19 -5.96 21.89
CA GLN A 114 -2.40 -4.63 21.30
C GLN A 114 -1.25 -3.68 21.59
N ARG A 115 -0.72 -3.67 22.83
CA ARG A 115 0.45 -2.86 23.18
C ARG A 115 1.70 -3.29 22.42
N MET A 116 1.92 -4.59 22.25
CA MET A 116 3.01 -5.12 21.42
C MET A 116 2.93 -4.61 19.99
N HIS A 117 1.76 -4.69 19.36
CA HIS A 117 1.58 -4.22 17.98
C HIS A 117 1.63 -2.68 17.86
N THR A 118 1.23 -1.95 18.90
CA THR A 118 1.19 -0.48 18.86
C THR A 118 2.55 0.15 19.20
N TYR A 119 3.23 -0.38 20.21
CA TYR A 119 4.44 0.22 20.81
C TYR A 119 5.71 -0.60 20.58
N GLY A 120 5.60 -1.81 20.00
CA GLY A 120 6.74 -2.67 19.71
C GLY A 120 7.42 -3.27 20.95
N ASN A 121 6.80 -3.17 22.13
CA ASN A 121 7.37 -3.65 23.38
C ASN A 121 6.43 -4.62 24.12
N PHE A 122 7.05 -5.58 24.81
CA PHE A 122 6.41 -6.56 25.68
C PHE A 122 7.26 -6.79 26.92
N GLU A 123 6.63 -7.09 28.05
CA GLU A 123 7.34 -7.50 29.25
C GLU A 123 6.80 -8.83 29.76
N ILE A 124 7.69 -9.81 29.91
CA ILE A 124 7.37 -11.11 30.51
C ILE A 124 8.41 -11.44 31.56
N ALA A 125 7.96 -11.80 32.77
CA ALA A 125 8.82 -12.13 33.91
C ALA A 125 9.97 -11.13 34.14
N SER A 126 9.71 -9.82 34.01
CA SER A 126 10.68 -8.71 34.15
C SER A 126 11.72 -8.58 33.03
N THR A 127 11.48 -9.21 31.88
CA THR A 127 12.32 -9.10 30.67
C THR A 127 11.60 -8.29 29.60
N HIS A 128 12.24 -7.23 29.12
CA HIS A 128 11.71 -6.38 28.05
C HIS A 128 12.08 -6.97 26.68
N ILE A 129 11.08 -7.25 25.84
CA ILE A 129 11.24 -7.85 24.53
C ILE A 129 10.74 -6.85 23.48
N VAL A 130 11.59 -6.58 22.48
CA VAL A 130 11.24 -5.79 21.30
C VAL A 130 10.82 -6.76 20.20
N VAL A 131 9.57 -6.68 19.77
CA VAL A 131 8.98 -7.59 18.75
C VAL A 131 8.98 -6.93 17.37
N ARG A 132 9.26 -7.72 16.32
CA ARG A 132 8.99 -7.33 14.92
C ARG A 132 7.57 -7.77 14.57
N SER A 133 6.73 -6.84 14.15
CA SER A 133 5.28 -7.03 14.07
C SER A 133 4.80 -7.75 12.81
N GLY A 134 3.84 -8.65 13.00
CA GLY A 134 2.71 -8.90 12.09
C GLY A 134 2.92 -9.92 10.98
N VAL A 135 1.91 -10.77 10.78
CA VAL A 135 1.76 -11.60 9.57
C VAL A 135 0.84 -10.85 8.61
N THR A 136 1.33 -10.60 7.38
CA THR A 136 0.52 -10.02 6.30
C THR A 136 -0.01 -11.16 5.45
N CYS A 137 -1.33 -11.35 5.46
CA CYS A 137 -1.99 -12.37 4.65
C CYS A 137 -2.68 -11.72 3.46
N GLU A 138 -2.52 -12.30 2.28
CA GLU A 138 -3.27 -11.88 1.09
C GLU A 138 -4.68 -12.46 1.15
N LEU A 139 -5.72 -11.63 1.02
CA LEU A 139 -7.10 -12.10 1.18
C LEU A 139 -7.51 -13.12 0.11
N SER A 140 -6.90 -13.06 -1.08
CA SER A 140 -7.17 -13.94 -2.22
C SER A 140 -6.78 -15.39 -1.97
N THR A 141 -5.81 -15.66 -1.08
CA THR A 141 -5.24 -17.00 -0.90
C THR A 141 -6.11 -17.91 -0.05
N THR A 142 -7.12 -17.38 0.66
CA THR A 142 -8.05 -18.11 1.57
C THR A 142 -7.38 -18.93 2.67
N ARG A 143 -6.06 -18.80 2.77
CA ARG A 143 -5.15 -19.59 3.58
C ARG A 143 -3.94 -18.73 3.91
N CYS A 144 -3.55 -18.71 5.17
CA CYS A 144 -2.32 -18.09 5.66
C CYS A 144 -1.68 -18.99 6.70
N THR A 145 -0.36 -19.12 6.64
CA THR A 145 0.39 -19.83 7.68
C THR A 145 0.62 -18.90 8.86
N ASP A 146 0.22 -19.34 10.05
CA ASP A 146 0.40 -18.61 11.29
C ASP A 146 1.80 -18.86 11.92
N ILE A 147 2.09 -18.22 13.05
CA ILE A 147 3.36 -18.42 13.78
C ILE A 147 3.62 -19.87 14.23
N GLU A 148 2.61 -20.72 14.35
CA GLU A 148 2.77 -22.13 14.72
C GLU A 148 3.17 -22.99 13.52
N GLY A 149 3.19 -22.40 12.32
CA GLY A 149 3.34 -23.13 11.06
C GLY A 149 2.04 -23.77 10.60
N ASP A 150 0.93 -23.47 11.26
CA ASP A 150 -0.39 -24.03 10.97
C ASP A 150 -1.18 -23.10 10.05
N ASP A 151 -2.11 -23.69 9.30
CA ASP A 151 -2.92 -22.95 8.34
C ASP A 151 -4.18 -22.38 8.98
N THR A 152 -4.35 -21.07 8.88
CA THR A 152 -5.62 -20.38 9.14
C THR A 152 -6.37 -20.20 7.83
N PHE A 153 -7.67 -20.51 7.83
CA PHE A 153 -8.53 -20.45 6.65
C PHE A 153 -9.66 -19.42 6.83
N TRP A 154 -10.10 -18.82 5.73
CA TRP A 154 -11.30 -17.99 5.68
C TRP A 154 -12.10 -18.27 4.40
N ASN A 155 -13.37 -17.85 4.39
CA ASN A 155 -14.23 -18.05 3.23
C ASN A 155 -13.69 -17.30 2.00
N PRO A 156 -13.64 -17.92 0.81
CA PRO A 156 -13.29 -17.23 -0.43
C PRO A 156 -14.24 -16.08 -0.67
N VAL A 157 -13.68 -14.96 -1.15
CA VAL A 157 -14.51 -13.87 -1.68
C VAL A 157 -15.29 -14.43 -2.87
N PRO A 158 -16.64 -14.31 -2.92
CA PRO A 158 -17.45 -14.93 -3.96
C PRO A 158 -16.97 -14.58 -5.37
N THR A 159 -16.58 -15.59 -6.14
CA THR A 159 -16.13 -15.39 -7.53
C THR A 159 -17.34 -15.21 -8.43
N ASP A 160 -17.68 -13.97 -8.77
CA ASP A 160 -18.65 -13.66 -9.82
C ASP A 160 -17.96 -13.71 -11.20
N HIS A 161 -18.66 -14.14 -12.25
CA HIS A 161 -18.22 -14.09 -13.65
C HIS A 161 -17.80 -12.67 -14.08
N CYS A 162 -18.33 -11.65 -13.40
CA CYS A 162 -17.98 -10.25 -13.62
C CYS A 162 -16.94 -9.68 -12.63
N LYS A 163 -16.37 -10.50 -11.73
CA LYS A 163 -15.43 -10.08 -10.67
C LYS A 163 -15.96 -8.95 -9.78
N PHE A 164 -17.26 -8.92 -9.50
CA PHE A 164 -17.86 -7.88 -8.65
C PHE A 164 -17.29 -7.86 -7.23
N SER A 165 -16.69 -8.96 -6.75
CA SER A 165 -15.89 -9.03 -5.52
C SER A 165 -14.78 -7.98 -5.45
N ASP A 166 -14.22 -7.63 -6.60
CA ASP A 166 -13.13 -6.67 -6.72
C ASP A 166 -13.67 -5.24 -6.64
N TYR A 167 -14.98 -5.03 -6.50
CA TYR A 167 -15.61 -3.72 -6.47
C TYR A 167 -16.41 -3.49 -5.18
N GLY A 168 -16.20 -2.34 -4.55
CA GLY A 168 -17.06 -1.81 -3.49
C GLY A 168 -18.21 -1.00 -4.08
N VAL A 169 -19.37 -1.05 -3.42
CA VAL A 169 -20.55 -0.26 -3.79
C VAL A 169 -20.44 1.13 -3.17
N LEU A 170 -20.24 2.15 -4.00
CA LEU A 170 -20.21 3.55 -3.57
C LEU A 170 -21.60 4.17 -3.45
N TYR A 171 -22.53 3.74 -4.31
CA TYR A 171 -23.91 4.22 -4.32
C TYR A 171 -24.84 3.10 -4.78
N ASN A 172 -26.01 2.99 -4.15
CA ASN A 172 -27.04 2.02 -4.50
C ASN A 172 -28.42 2.65 -4.28
N GLY A 173 -29.08 3.04 -5.36
CA GLY A 173 -30.35 3.77 -5.25
C GLY A 173 -30.82 4.38 -6.56
N TYR A 174 -31.82 5.26 -6.46
CA TYR A 174 -32.40 5.92 -7.62
C TYR A 174 -31.62 7.18 -8.02
N ALA A 175 -31.15 7.21 -9.26
CA ALA A 175 -30.54 8.38 -9.88
C ALA A 175 -31.41 8.94 -11.00
N ASN A 176 -31.21 10.21 -11.32
CA ASN A 176 -31.80 10.83 -12.51
C ASN A 176 -30.86 10.62 -13.69
N LYS A 177 -31.29 9.79 -14.66
CA LYS A 177 -30.63 9.62 -15.95
C LYS A 177 -31.01 10.78 -16.85
N ILE A 178 -30.02 11.54 -17.28
CA ILE A 178 -30.16 12.70 -18.17
C ILE A 178 -29.60 12.27 -19.54
N PHE A 179 -30.41 12.40 -20.58
CA PHE A 179 -30.05 12.02 -21.93
C PHE A 179 -30.75 12.91 -22.96
N ASP A 180 -30.11 13.12 -24.12
CA ASP A 180 -30.74 13.81 -25.25
C ASP A 180 -31.56 12.78 -26.06
N ALA A 181 -32.88 12.97 -26.09
CA ALA A 181 -33.79 12.10 -26.84
C ALA A 181 -33.67 12.27 -28.36
N SER A 182 -33.06 13.37 -28.82
CA SER A 182 -32.88 13.67 -30.25
C SER A 182 -31.60 13.08 -30.85
N ASN A 183 -30.65 12.67 -30.01
CA ASN A 183 -29.36 12.15 -30.44
C ASN A 183 -28.91 10.97 -29.55
N GLU A 184 -29.08 9.74 -30.04
CA GLU A 184 -28.67 8.51 -29.33
C GLU A 184 -27.15 8.38 -29.13
N LEU A 185 -26.34 9.18 -29.85
CA LEU A 185 -24.89 9.24 -29.67
C LEU A 185 -24.46 10.22 -28.56
N SER A 186 -25.42 10.93 -27.95
CA SER A 186 -25.15 11.87 -26.86
C SER A 186 -24.69 11.15 -25.59
N GLN A 187 -23.84 11.83 -24.82
CA GLN A 187 -23.34 11.29 -23.57
C GLN A 187 -24.47 11.28 -22.52
N THR A 188 -24.76 10.11 -21.96
CA THR A 188 -25.71 9.99 -20.85
C THR A 188 -25.03 10.41 -19.54
N ALA A 189 -25.66 11.32 -18.80
CA ALA A 189 -25.24 11.71 -17.46
C ALA A 189 -26.18 11.12 -16.39
N TYR A 190 -25.64 10.83 -15.21
CA TYR A 190 -26.43 10.39 -14.05
C TYR A 190 -26.23 11.38 -12.91
N SER A 191 -27.33 11.98 -12.44
CA SER A 191 -27.33 12.83 -11.25
C SER A 191 -27.74 11.99 -10.05
N LEU A 192 -26.78 11.79 -9.14
CA LEU A 192 -27.01 11.18 -7.84
C LEU A 192 -27.56 12.29 -6.93
N THR A 193 -28.83 12.23 -6.58
CA THR A 193 -29.40 13.12 -5.56
C THR A 193 -29.19 12.45 -4.20
N GLY A 194 -28.40 13.10 -3.35
CA GLY A 194 -28.22 12.74 -1.94
C GLY A 194 -29.36 13.26 -1.09
#